data_AF-A0A832K9X5-F1
#
_entry.id   AF-A0A832K9X5-F1
#
_cell.length_a   1.000
_cell.length_b   1.000
_cell.length_c   1.000
_cell.angle_alpha   90.00
_cell.angle_beta   90.00
_cell.angle_gamma   90.00
#
_symmetry.space_group_name_H-M   'P 1'
#
loop_
_entity.id
_entity.type
_entity.pdbx_description
1 polymer ?
#
loop_
_entity_poly.entity_id
_entity_poly.type
_entity_poly.pdbx_seq_one_letter_code
_entity_poly.pdbx_strand_id
1 'polypeptide(L)'
;MLRFETAGESHGECLVATLSGCPVRISSRRDMGIQRRSRHRFAYRLTDRLYHQVHAVSDEVRSFYIREDGVDPRKLVIVQNGVDLEEIDRAPAGPAPADWGLEKGAEVIGCVANVRPVKGVDVLVRAAEIVCRHYPRARFLVMGEKQQHTPHYFNQVAELARSLKVAGNIHFCGRVANVPAALKLCGIYTQFSRSEGLSNALLEAMACGLPCVATRVGGTAEV
;
A
#
# COMPACT_ATOMS: atom_id res chain seq x y z
N MET A 1 13.79 27.04 16.11
CA MET A 1 12.61 26.18 15.94
C MET A 1 12.39 25.98 14.45
N LEU A 2 13.00 24.95 13.85
CA LEU A 2 12.89 24.67 12.42
C LEU A 2 11.51 24.05 12.17
N ARG A 3 10.59 24.80 11.56
CA ARG A 3 9.33 24.26 11.05
C ARG A 3 9.63 23.46 9.79
N PHE A 4 9.66 22.14 9.92
CA PHE A 4 9.61 21.24 8.76
C PHE A 4 8.14 21.10 8.36
N GLU A 5 7.70 21.92 7.41
CA GLU A 5 6.43 21.66 6.72
C GLU A 5 6.69 20.57 5.67
N THR A 6 6.16 19.37 5.93
CA THR A 6 6.10 18.29 4.95
C THR A 6 5.09 18.68 3.88
N ALA A 7 5.59 19.23 2.77
CA ALA A 7 4.77 19.53 1.60
C ALA A 7 4.18 18.25 1.00
N GLY A 8 2.87 18.21 0.85
CA GLY A 8 2.15 17.24 0.04
C GLY A 8 2.49 17.38 -1.44
N GLU A 9 2.06 16.41 -2.25
CA GLU A 9 2.46 16.30 -3.66
C GLU A 9 1.77 17.33 -4.60
N SER A 10 1.63 18.59 -4.21
CA SER A 10 1.08 19.63 -5.09
C SER A 10 2.18 20.57 -5.62
N HIS A 11 2.20 20.79 -6.94
CA HIS A 11 3.18 21.65 -7.64
C HIS A 11 3.23 23.09 -7.10
N GLY A 12 2.12 23.55 -6.52
CA GLY A 12 2.01 24.89 -5.94
C GLY A 12 2.83 25.06 -4.66
N GLU A 13 2.99 24.00 -3.86
CA GLU A 13 3.65 24.10 -2.56
C GLU A 13 5.14 24.45 -2.67
N CYS A 14 5.83 23.93 -3.68
CA CYS A 14 7.24 24.27 -3.89
C CYS A 14 7.45 25.74 -4.30
N LEU A 15 6.57 26.25 -5.16
CA LEU A 15 6.58 27.65 -5.59
C LEU A 15 6.26 28.57 -4.43
N VAL A 16 5.24 28.26 -3.63
CA VAL A 16 4.89 29.00 -2.42
C VAL A 16 6.07 29.01 -1.45
N ALA A 17 6.66 27.85 -1.13
CA ALA A 17 7.82 27.78 -0.24
C ALA A 17 9.03 28.58 -0.75
N THR A 18 9.22 28.64 -2.07
CA THR A 18 10.27 29.46 -2.69
C THR A 18 9.99 30.95 -2.52
N LEU A 19 8.78 31.39 -2.82
CA LEU A 19 8.36 32.79 -2.71
C LEU A 19 8.30 33.27 -1.25
N SER A 20 8.03 32.38 -0.30
CA SER A 20 8.04 32.67 1.13
C SER A 20 9.44 32.70 1.75
N GLY A 21 10.51 32.52 0.96
CA GLY A 21 11.89 32.56 1.46
C GLY A 21 12.28 31.36 2.33
N CYS A 22 11.60 30.22 2.19
CA CYS A 22 11.94 29.02 2.95
C CYS A 22 13.36 28.55 2.59
N PRO A 23 14.29 28.42 3.56
CA PRO A 23 15.70 28.16 3.29
C PRO A 23 15.97 26.76 2.76
N VAL A 24 15.11 25.80 3.10
CA VAL A 24 15.25 24.39 2.72
C VAL A 24 13.91 23.88 2.20
N ARG A 25 13.94 23.11 1.11
CA ARG A 25 12.75 22.63 0.41
C ARG A 25 12.99 21.17 0.06
N ILE A 26 12.25 20.29 0.72
CA ILE A 26 12.36 18.84 0.56
C ILE A 26 11.01 18.31 0.09
N SER A 27 11.02 17.41 -0.89
CA SER A 27 9.84 16.68 -1.34
C SER A 27 9.93 15.22 -0.94
N SER A 28 8.83 14.58 -0.56
CA SER A 28 8.75 13.14 -0.36
C SER A 28 7.94 12.50 -1.49
N ARG A 29 8.48 11.47 -2.12
CA ARG A 29 7.87 10.72 -3.24
C ARG A 29 7.60 9.30 -2.78
N ARG A 30 6.32 8.94 -2.73
CA ARG A 30 5.86 7.68 -2.11
C ARG A 30 5.13 6.75 -3.07
N ASP A 31 4.93 7.17 -4.33
CA ASP A 31 4.31 6.35 -5.36
C ASP A 31 4.91 6.62 -6.75
N MET A 32 4.52 5.78 -7.70
CA MET A 32 4.96 5.78 -9.10
C MET A 32 4.07 6.66 -10.00
N GLY A 33 3.48 7.72 -9.47
CA GLY A 33 2.69 8.69 -10.22
C GLY A 33 1.38 8.13 -10.79
N ILE A 34 0.76 7.12 -10.17
CA ILE A 34 -0.39 6.36 -10.71
C ILE A 34 -1.55 7.27 -11.15
N GLN A 35 -1.77 8.40 -10.46
CA GLN A 35 -2.87 9.33 -10.74
C GLN A 35 -2.46 10.50 -11.65
N ARG A 36 -1.22 10.52 -12.17
CA ARG A 36 -0.68 11.66 -12.91
C ARG A 36 -1.11 11.67 -14.37
N ARG A 37 -1.52 12.85 -14.83
CA ARG A 37 -1.78 13.13 -16.25
C ARG A 37 -0.53 13.76 -16.88
N SER A 38 -0.44 13.79 -18.21
CA SER A 38 0.71 14.37 -18.93
C SER A 38 1.04 15.81 -18.52
N ARG A 39 0.01 16.62 -18.21
CA ARG A 39 0.19 17.99 -17.71
C ARG A 39 0.93 18.06 -16.37
N HIS A 40 0.75 17.05 -15.50
CA HIS A 40 1.44 16.98 -14.20
C HIS A 40 2.92 16.70 -14.39
N ARG A 41 3.32 15.85 -15.35
CA ARG A 41 4.73 15.58 -15.66
C ARG A 41 5.47 16.84 -16.08
N PHE A 42 4.85 17.66 -16.95
CA PHE A 42 5.45 18.93 -17.35
C PHE A 42 5.62 19.89 -16.17
N ALA A 43 4.60 20.00 -15.32
CA ALA A 43 4.68 20.81 -14.12
C ALA A 43 5.77 20.31 -13.15
N TYR A 44 5.87 19.00 -12.89
CA TYR A 44 6.91 18.42 -12.03
C TYR A 44 8.32 18.69 -12.57
N ARG A 45 8.54 18.55 -13.88
CA ARG A 45 9.83 18.89 -14.51
C ARG A 45 10.28 20.32 -14.27
N LEU A 46 9.34 21.27 -14.21
CA LEU A 46 9.64 22.67 -13.93
C LEU A 46 9.86 22.92 -12.44
N THR A 47 8.98 22.41 -11.59
CA THR A 47 9.01 22.67 -10.15
C THR A 47 10.08 21.89 -9.41
N ASP A 48 10.47 20.71 -9.89
CA ASP A 48 11.38 19.83 -9.15
C ASP A 48 12.81 20.38 -9.09
N ARG A 49 13.14 21.33 -9.98
CA ARG A 49 14.38 22.11 -9.92
C ARG A 49 14.48 22.97 -8.66
N LEU A 50 13.35 23.40 -8.11
CA LEU A 50 13.26 24.29 -6.95
C LEU A 50 13.47 23.56 -5.61
N TYR A 51 13.28 22.23 -5.59
CA TYR A 51 13.61 21.43 -4.41
C TYR A 51 15.14 21.32 -4.25
N HIS A 52 15.57 21.39 -2.99
CA HIS A 52 16.97 21.15 -2.62
C HIS A 52 17.25 19.66 -2.48
N GLN A 53 16.26 18.89 -2.03
CA GLN A 53 16.34 17.45 -1.88
C GLN A 53 14.99 16.79 -2.17
N VAL A 54 15.01 15.56 -2.66
CA VAL A 54 13.83 14.74 -2.92
C VAL A 54 14.06 13.38 -2.26
N HIS A 55 13.13 12.95 -1.41
CA HIS A 55 13.16 11.64 -0.77
C HIS A 55 12.31 10.67 -1.55
N ALA A 56 12.85 9.49 -1.84
CA ALA A 56 12.13 8.39 -2.45
C ALA A 56 12.05 7.22 -1.47
N VAL A 57 10.92 6.52 -1.45
CA VAL A 57 10.72 5.37 -0.54
C VAL A 57 11.39 4.08 -1.01
N SER A 58 11.91 4.05 -2.23
CA SER A 58 12.51 2.88 -2.86
C SER A 58 13.39 3.29 -4.06
N ASP A 59 14.28 2.40 -4.47
CA ASP A 59 15.11 2.59 -5.67
C ASP A 59 14.26 2.65 -6.95
N GLU A 60 13.18 1.88 -7.01
CA GLU A 60 12.25 1.92 -8.15
C GLU A 60 11.53 3.28 -8.24
N VAL A 61 11.09 3.84 -7.11
CA VAL A 61 10.52 5.20 -7.05
C VAL A 61 11.57 6.21 -7.46
N ARG A 62 12.79 6.16 -6.92
CA ARG A 62 13.88 7.05 -7.33
C ARG A 62 14.09 7.03 -8.85
N SER A 63 14.19 5.85 -9.42
CA SER A 63 14.41 5.64 -10.85
C SER A 63 13.27 6.19 -11.71
N PHE A 64 12.02 6.06 -11.25
CA PHE A 64 10.86 6.65 -11.91
C PHE A 64 10.95 8.18 -11.97
N TYR A 65 11.27 8.86 -10.88
CA TYR A 65 11.33 10.33 -10.87
C TYR A 65 12.51 10.90 -11.66
N ILE A 66 13.63 10.17 -11.74
CA ILE A 66 14.72 10.55 -12.65
C ILE A 66 14.25 10.49 -14.10
N ARG A 67 13.57 9.40 -14.48
CA ARG A 67 13.18 9.12 -15.86
C ARG A 67 12.00 9.99 -16.34
N GLU A 68 10.95 10.07 -15.54
CA GLU A 68 9.70 10.72 -15.92
C GLU A 68 9.73 12.22 -15.66
N ASP A 69 10.24 12.61 -14.49
CA ASP A 69 10.21 13.99 -14.00
C ASP A 69 11.56 14.72 -14.16
N GLY A 70 12.62 14.03 -14.58
CA GLY A 70 13.93 14.65 -14.84
C GLY A 70 14.60 15.19 -13.58
N VAL A 71 14.28 14.61 -12.41
CA VAL A 71 14.87 15.03 -11.13
C VAL A 71 16.37 14.73 -11.14
N ASP A 72 17.18 15.70 -10.70
CA ASP A 72 18.63 15.54 -10.58
C ASP A 72 18.95 14.38 -9.60
N PRO A 73 19.63 13.31 -10.04
CA PRO A 73 19.94 12.16 -9.19
C PRO A 73 20.73 12.50 -7.93
N ARG A 74 21.46 13.63 -7.91
CA ARG A 74 22.24 14.12 -6.76
C ARG A 74 21.35 14.68 -5.65
N LYS A 75 20.12 15.08 -5.97
CA LYS A 75 19.13 15.56 -5.01
C LYS A 75 18.29 14.43 -4.42
N LEU A 76 18.34 13.23 -5.02
CA LEU A 76 17.53 12.09 -4.60
C LEU A 76 18.21 11.29 -3.50
N VAL A 77 17.51 11.15 -2.38
CA VAL A 77 17.91 10.32 -1.24
C VAL A 77 16.84 9.28 -1.00
N ILE A 78 17.24 8.04 -0.74
CA ILE A 78 16.29 6.97 -0.41
C ILE A 78 16.07 6.99 1.09
N VAL A 79 14.81 7.09 1.49
CA VAL A 79 14.36 6.95 2.87
C VAL A 79 13.20 5.98 2.84
N GLN A 80 13.49 4.71 3.10
CA GLN A 80 12.49 3.66 3.14
C GLN A 80 11.48 3.91 4.26
N ASN A 81 10.26 3.43 4.06
CA ASN A 81 9.26 3.39 5.12
C ASN A 81 9.75 2.46 6.25
N GLY A 82 9.47 2.86 7.48
CA GLY A 82 9.71 2.04 8.67
C GLY A 82 8.40 1.65 9.34
N VAL A 83 8.47 0.61 10.17
CA VAL A 83 7.39 0.15 11.04
C VAL A 83 7.86 0.14 12.50
N ASP A 84 6.95 0.41 13.43
CA ASP A 84 7.26 0.39 14.85
C ASP A 84 7.20 -1.06 15.37
N LEU A 85 8.38 -1.64 15.61
CA LEU A 85 8.49 -3.03 16.07
C LEU A 85 7.93 -3.20 17.50
N GLU A 86 8.07 -2.18 18.37
CA GLU A 86 7.54 -2.26 19.73
C GLU A 86 6.01 -2.19 19.75
N GLU A 87 5.40 -1.42 18.85
CA GLU A 87 3.95 -1.42 18.65
C GLU A 87 3.46 -2.80 18.17
N ILE A 88 4.16 -3.36 17.17
CA ILE A 88 3.82 -4.67 16.60
C ILE A 88 3.95 -5.77 17.65
N ASP A 89 5.05 -5.83 18.40
CA ASP A 89 5.27 -6.84 19.44
C ASP A 89 4.22 -6.76 20.55
N ARG A 90 3.90 -5.54 21.02
CA ARG A 90 2.89 -5.31 22.07
C ARG A 90 1.45 -5.55 21.62
N ALA A 91 1.17 -5.56 20.31
CA ALA A 91 -0.18 -5.78 19.82
C ALA A 91 -0.67 -7.20 20.21
N PRO A 92 -1.72 -7.35 21.02
CA PRO A 92 -2.18 -8.67 21.41
C PRO A 92 -2.80 -9.39 20.21
N ALA A 93 -2.55 -10.68 20.08
CA ALA A 93 -3.38 -11.56 19.26
C ALA A 93 -4.74 -11.70 19.96
N GLY A 94 -5.62 -10.71 19.77
CA GLY A 94 -6.99 -10.73 20.30
C GLY A 94 -7.86 -11.75 19.55
N PRO A 95 -9.05 -12.09 20.05
CA PRO A 95 -9.98 -12.90 19.28
C PRO A 95 -10.36 -12.17 17.98
N ALA A 96 -10.49 -12.94 16.89
CA ALA A 96 -11.02 -12.40 15.64
C ALA A 96 -12.44 -11.85 15.88
N PRO A 97 -12.80 -10.70 15.28
CA PRO A 97 -14.18 -10.23 15.29
C PRO A 97 -15.14 -11.30 14.74
N ALA A 98 -16.29 -11.46 15.38
CA ALA A 98 -17.24 -12.53 15.06
C ALA A 98 -17.76 -12.46 13.61
N ASP A 99 -17.82 -11.25 13.05
CA ASP A 99 -18.25 -10.97 11.68
C ASP A 99 -17.18 -11.27 10.61
N TRP A 100 -15.95 -11.63 11.02
CA TRP A 100 -14.88 -12.03 10.10
C TRP A 100 -14.99 -13.50 9.67
N GLY A 101 -15.95 -14.26 10.21
CA GLY A 101 -16.26 -15.62 9.76
C GLY A 101 -15.13 -16.64 9.95
N LEU A 102 -14.23 -16.38 10.90
CA LEU A 102 -13.12 -17.28 11.21
C LEU A 102 -13.59 -18.43 12.10
N GLU A 103 -13.66 -19.62 11.50
CA GLU A 103 -13.86 -20.87 12.24
C GLU A 103 -12.57 -21.28 12.97
N LYS A 104 -12.71 -22.05 14.05
CA LYS A 104 -11.55 -22.57 14.80
C LYS A 104 -10.71 -23.47 13.88
N GLY A 105 -9.43 -23.12 13.74
CA GLY A 105 -8.49 -23.87 12.90
C GLY A 105 -8.59 -23.60 11.39
N ALA A 106 -9.25 -22.51 10.99
CA ALA A 106 -9.21 -22.05 9.60
C ALA A 106 -7.79 -21.63 9.20
N GLU A 107 -7.42 -21.89 7.94
CA GLU A 107 -6.20 -21.35 7.35
C GLU A 107 -6.47 -19.92 6.88
N VAL A 108 -5.85 -18.94 7.54
CA VAL A 108 -6.17 -17.52 7.33
C VAL A 108 -5.10 -16.86 6.47
N ILE A 109 -5.51 -16.34 5.31
CA ILE A 109 -4.69 -15.57 4.38
C ILE A 109 -5.10 -14.10 4.48
N GLY A 110 -4.19 -13.25 4.95
CA GLY A 110 -4.43 -11.82 5.14
C GLY A 110 -4.10 -10.99 3.89
N CYS A 111 -4.83 -9.90 3.70
CA CYS A 111 -4.52 -8.84 2.76
C CYS A 111 -4.96 -7.51 3.38
N VAL A 112 -4.02 -6.63 3.69
CA VAL A 112 -4.30 -5.30 4.25
C VAL A 112 -4.27 -4.29 3.12
N ALA A 113 -5.45 -3.94 2.62
CA ALA A 113 -5.59 -2.99 1.52
C ALA A 113 -7.01 -2.43 1.41
N ASN A 114 -7.12 -1.15 1.09
CA ASN A 114 -8.37 -0.57 0.61
C ASN A 114 -8.80 -1.22 -0.70
N VAL A 115 -10.10 -1.47 -0.88
CA VAL A 115 -10.64 -2.13 -2.07
C VAL A 115 -10.65 -1.18 -3.26
N ARG A 116 -9.50 -1.09 -3.95
CA ARG A 116 -9.24 -0.25 -5.13
C ARG A 116 -8.63 -1.08 -6.25
N PRO A 117 -8.82 -0.68 -7.53
CA PRO A 117 -8.19 -1.34 -8.65
C PRO A 117 -6.67 -1.48 -8.50
N VAL A 118 -5.98 -0.44 -8.01
CA VAL A 118 -4.52 -0.49 -7.84
C VAL A 118 -4.05 -1.54 -6.82
N LYS A 119 -4.89 -1.91 -5.86
CA LYS A 119 -4.54 -2.87 -4.79
C LYS A 119 -4.77 -4.34 -5.19
N GLY A 120 -5.34 -4.61 -6.36
CA GLY A 120 -5.35 -5.96 -6.92
C GLY A 120 -6.25 -6.98 -6.21
N VAL A 121 -7.28 -6.53 -5.49
CA VAL A 121 -8.17 -7.46 -4.77
C VAL A 121 -8.86 -8.46 -5.72
N ASP A 122 -9.13 -8.09 -6.97
CA ASP A 122 -9.62 -9.02 -7.99
C ASP A 122 -8.65 -10.17 -8.29
N VAL A 123 -7.34 -9.92 -8.23
CA VAL A 123 -6.29 -10.95 -8.36
C VAL A 123 -6.31 -11.88 -7.15
N LEU A 124 -6.53 -11.35 -5.95
CA LEU A 124 -6.72 -12.15 -4.74
C LEU A 124 -7.91 -13.11 -4.88
N VAL A 125 -9.04 -12.65 -5.43
CA VAL A 125 -10.21 -13.51 -5.65
C VAL A 125 -9.89 -14.66 -6.62
N ARG A 126 -9.14 -14.39 -7.70
CA ARG A 126 -8.70 -15.44 -8.63
C ARG A 126 -7.73 -16.42 -7.99
N ALA A 127 -6.81 -15.92 -7.15
CA ALA A 127 -5.91 -16.78 -6.39
C ALA A 127 -6.69 -17.65 -5.39
N ALA A 128 -7.72 -17.10 -4.75
CA ALA A 128 -8.60 -17.84 -3.84
C ALA A 128 -9.28 -19.03 -4.52
N GLU A 129 -9.75 -18.87 -5.76
CA GLU A 129 -10.30 -20.00 -6.54
C GLU A 129 -9.32 -21.17 -6.65
N ILE A 130 -8.05 -20.89 -6.94
CA ILE A 130 -7.01 -21.92 -7.10
C ILE A 130 -6.70 -22.57 -5.75
N VAL A 131 -6.49 -21.76 -4.71
CA VAL A 131 -6.16 -22.24 -3.37
C VAL A 131 -7.30 -23.08 -2.79
N CYS A 132 -8.55 -22.62 -2.92
CA CYS A 132 -9.71 -23.31 -2.36
C CYS A 132 -10.01 -24.66 -3.02
N ARG A 133 -9.47 -24.95 -4.21
CA ARG A 133 -9.53 -26.31 -4.80
C ARG A 133 -8.74 -27.34 -3.99
N HIS A 134 -7.66 -26.90 -3.33
CA HIS A 134 -6.80 -27.76 -2.50
C HIS A 134 -7.05 -27.58 -1.01
N TYR A 135 -7.43 -26.37 -0.60
CA TYR A 135 -7.68 -25.97 0.78
C TYR A 135 -9.07 -25.33 0.91
N PRO A 136 -10.17 -26.12 0.89
CA PRO A 136 -11.54 -25.57 0.88
C PRO A 136 -11.90 -24.73 2.11
N ARG A 137 -11.17 -24.94 3.23
CA ARG A 137 -11.33 -24.21 4.49
C ARG A 137 -10.49 -22.94 4.57
N ALA A 138 -9.69 -22.62 3.55
CA ALA A 138 -8.96 -21.37 3.49
C ALA A 138 -9.92 -20.17 3.58
N ARG A 139 -9.52 -19.15 4.34
CA ARG A 139 -10.25 -17.90 4.54
C ARG A 139 -9.35 -16.73 4.17
N PHE A 140 -9.85 -15.84 3.33
CA PHE A 140 -9.13 -14.67 2.86
C PHE A 140 -9.71 -13.43 3.52
N LEU A 141 -8.90 -12.76 4.35
CA LEU A 141 -9.29 -11.53 5.03
C LEU A 141 -8.80 -10.32 4.25
N VAL A 142 -9.73 -9.56 3.69
CA VAL A 142 -9.46 -8.27 3.03
C VAL A 142 -9.73 -7.16 4.04
N MET A 143 -8.65 -6.69 4.66
CA MET A 143 -8.62 -5.69 5.72
C MET A 143 -8.38 -4.30 5.14
N GLY A 144 -9.46 -3.58 4.88
CA GLY A 144 -9.43 -2.20 4.41
C GLY A 144 -10.78 -1.72 3.92
N GLU A 145 -10.93 -0.41 3.81
CA GLU A 145 -12.21 0.20 3.45
C GLU A 145 -12.54 0.03 1.96
N LYS A 146 -13.84 -0.06 1.69
CA LYS A 146 -14.37 0.14 0.34
C LYS A 146 -14.24 1.62 0.00
N GLN A 147 -13.60 1.93 -1.12
CA GLN A 147 -13.30 3.31 -1.46
C GLN A 147 -14.47 3.98 -2.16
N GLN A 148 -14.92 5.11 -1.59
CA GLN A 148 -16.07 5.88 -2.07
C GLN A 148 -15.89 6.39 -3.49
N HIS A 149 -14.65 6.67 -3.91
CA HIS A 149 -14.34 7.14 -5.26
C HIS A 149 -14.31 6.03 -6.32
N THR A 150 -14.39 4.75 -5.91
CA THR A 150 -14.44 3.60 -6.83
C THR A 150 -15.50 2.57 -6.37
N PRO A 151 -16.77 2.97 -6.21
CA PRO A 151 -17.78 2.12 -5.59
C PRO A 151 -18.11 0.89 -6.45
N HIS A 152 -18.05 1.03 -7.78
CA HIS A 152 -18.29 -0.06 -8.72
C HIS A 152 -17.25 -1.18 -8.62
N TYR A 153 -16.01 -0.86 -8.24
CA TYR A 153 -14.95 -1.85 -8.18
C TYR A 153 -15.21 -2.91 -7.10
N PHE A 154 -15.72 -2.51 -5.93
CA PHE A 154 -16.12 -3.47 -4.90
C PHE A 154 -17.19 -4.45 -5.44
N ASN A 155 -18.20 -3.93 -6.14
CA ASN A 155 -19.26 -4.76 -6.71
C ASN A 155 -18.72 -5.74 -7.75
N GLN A 156 -17.77 -5.32 -8.59
CA GLN A 156 -17.10 -6.19 -9.56
C GLN A 156 -16.31 -7.32 -8.87
N VAL A 157 -15.57 -7.00 -7.82
CA VAL A 157 -14.82 -7.98 -7.03
C VAL A 157 -15.75 -8.97 -6.33
N ALA A 158 -16.84 -8.48 -5.75
CA ALA A 158 -17.83 -9.33 -5.08
C ALA A 158 -18.55 -10.25 -6.08
N GLU A 159 -18.92 -9.74 -7.27
CA GLU A 159 -19.49 -10.56 -8.35
C GLU A 159 -18.49 -11.61 -8.86
N LEU A 160 -17.23 -11.23 -9.04
CA LEU A 160 -16.16 -12.16 -9.40
C LEU A 160 -16.08 -13.31 -8.38
N ALA A 161 -16.10 -13.00 -7.08
CA ALA A 161 -16.06 -14.02 -6.03
C ALA A 161 -17.26 -14.99 -6.08
N ARG A 162 -18.46 -14.48 -6.41
CA ARG A 162 -19.65 -15.33 -6.63
C ARG A 162 -19.50 -16.21 -7.86
N SER A 163 -19.06 -15.62 -8.98
CA SER A 163 -18.88 -16.34 -10.25
C SER A 163 -17.86 -17.48 -10.13
N LEU A 164 -16.81 -17.28 -9.34
CA LEU A 164 -15.77 -18.27 -9.05
C LEU A 164 -16.11 -19.19 -7.86
N LYS A 165 -17.32 -19.05 -7.28
CA LYS A 165 -17.83 -19.86 -6.16
C LYS A 165 -16.92 -19.84 -4.91
N VAL A 166 -16.23 -18.73 -4.67
CA VAL A 166 -15.36 -18.50 -3.49
C VAL A 166 -15.83 -17.36 -2.61
N ALA A 167 -17.04 -16.83 -2.85
CA ALA A 167 -17.60 -15.74 -2.04
C ALA A 167 -17.68 -16.08 -0.54
N GLY A 168 -17.91 -17.35 -0.18
CA GLY A 168 -17.92 -17.80 1.22
C GLY A 168 -16.54 -17.92 1.87
N ASN A 169 -15.46 -17.84 1.08
CA ASN A 169 -14.08 -17.91 1.56
C ASN A 169 -13.44 -16.53 1.72
N ILE A 170 -14.07 -15.46 1.22
CA ILE A 170 -13.49 -14.11 1.19
C ILE A 170 -14.30 -13.20 2.11
N HIS A 171 -13.64 -12.66 3.13
CA HIS A 171 -14.23 -11.78 4.12
C HIS A 171 -13.68 -10.37 3.94
N PHE A 172 -14.57 -9.42 3.63
CA PHE A 172 -14.24 -8.01 3.55
C PHE A 172 -14.44 -7.36 4.92
N CYS A 173 -13.34 -7.24 5.68
CA CYS A 173 -13.34 -6.83 7.08
C CYS A 173 -13.57 -5.32 7.29
N GLY A 174 -13.51 -4.51 6.23
CA GLY A 174 -13.60 -3.06 6.35
C GLY A 174 -12.37 -2.46 7.04
N ARG A 175 -12.54 -1.29 7.67
CA ARG A 175 -11.46 -0.64 8.39
C ARG A 175 -11.05 -1.44 9.62
N VAL A 176 -9.75 -1.71 9.74
CA VAL A 176 -9.16 -2.36 10.92
C VAL A 176 -8.45 -1.30 11.75
N ALA A 177 -8.80 -1.21 13.04
CA ALA A 177 -8.22 -0.23 13.95
C ALA A 177 -6.79 -0.60 14.39
N ASN A 178 -6.53 -1.89 14.57
CA ASN A 178 -5.22 -2.42 14.96
C ASN A 178 -4.79 -3.47 13.93
N VAL A 179 -3.99 -3.04 12.95
CA VAL A 179 -3.51 -3.90 11.86
C VAL A 179 -2.56 -4.99 12.37
N PRO A 180 -1.56 -4.71 13.24
CA PRO A 180 -0.69 -5.75 13.78
C PRO A 180 -1.46 -6.88 14.49
N ALA A 181 -2.45 -6.56 15.32
CA ALA A 181 -3.30 -7.55 15.98
C ALA A 181 -4.05 -8.43 14.98
N ALA A 182 -4.55 -7.84 13.89
CA ALA A 182 -5.26 -8.57 12.85
C ALA A 182 -4.31 -9.43 11.99
N LEU A 183 -3.10 -8.95 11.70
CA LEU A 183 -2.07 -9.72 11.01
C LEU A 183 -1.65 -10.94 11.83
N LYS A 184 -1.59 -10.84 13.16
CA LYS A 184 -1.30 -11.99 14.06
C LYS A 184 -2.38 -13.09 14.03
N LEU A 185 -3.54 -12.85 13.42
CA LEU A 185 -4.56 -13.87 13.15
C LEU A 185 -4.31 -14.64 11.85
N CYS A 186 -3.40 -14.15 11.00
CA CYS A 186 -3.11 -14.73 9.69
C CYS A 186 -1.98 -15.76 9.80
N GLY A 187 -2.01 -16.78 8.94
CA GLY A 187 -0.88 -17.68 8.72
C GLY A 187 -0.02 -17.27 7.54
N ILE A 188 -0.59 -16.56 6.56
CA ILE A 188 0.07 -16.07 5.35
C ILE A 188 -0.42 -14.66 5.06
N TYR A 189 0.46 -13.77 4.61
CA TYR A 189 0.09 -12.46 4.08
C TYR A 189 0.20 -12.42 2.56
N THR A 190 -0.76 -11.76 1.91
CA THR A 190 -0.80 -11.58 0.45
C THR A 190 -1.04 -10.13 0.08
N GLN A 191 -0.36 -9.67 -0.98
CA GLN A 191 -0.56 -8.33 -1.54
C GLN A 191 -0.33 -8.33 -3.05
N PHE A 192 -1.40 -8.19 -3.83
CA PHE A 192 -1.33 -8.26 -5.30
C PHE A 192 -1.47 -6.88 -5.97
N SER A 193 -0.92 -5.84 -5.33
CA SER A 193 -0.94 -4.48 -5.87
C SER A 193 -0.36 -4.42 -7.28
N ARG A 194 -0.99 -3.62 -8.15
CA ARG A 194 -0.52 -3.33 -9.51
C ARG A 194 0.56 -2.26 -9.53
N SER A 195 0.64 -1.45 -8.47
CA SER A 195 1.68 -0.44 -8.26
C SER A 195 1.78 -0.12 -6.78
N GLU A 196 3.02 0.02 -6.30
CA GLU A 196 3.36 0.50 -4.95
C GLU A 196 4.61 1.36 -5.02
N GLY A 197 4.83 2.23 -4.02
CA GLY A 197 6.15 2.81 -3.78
C GLY A 197 6.99 1.91 -2.89
N LEU A 198 6.55 1.73 -1.65
CA LEU A 198 6.97 0.69 -0.70
C LEU A 198 5.81 0.49 0.28
N SER A 199 5.31 -0.74 0.43
CA SER A 199 4.08 -0.99 1.18
C SER A 199 4.32 -1.11 2.69
N ASN A 200 3.74 -0.22 3.48
CA ASN A 200 3.74 -0.32 4.95
C ASN A 200 3.08 -1.62 5.41
N ALA A 201 1.98 -2.02 4.78
CA ALA A 201 1.25 -3.22 5.16
C ALA A 201 2.06 -4.51 4.94
N LEU A 202 2.92 -4.53 3.92
CA LEU A 202 3.86 -5.63 3.71
C LEU A 202 4.94 -5.64 4.80
N LEU A 203 5.51 -4.49 5.13
CA LEU A 203 6.49 -4.36 6.22
C LEU A 203 5.92 -4.78 7.57
N GLU A 204 4.68 -4.37 7.88
CA GLU A 204 3.96 -4.79 9.10
C GLU A 204 3.75 -6.30 9.13
N ALA A 205 3.37 -6.90 7.99
CA ALA A 205 3.19 -8.36 7.90
C ALA A 205 4.50 -9.13 8.10
N MET A 206 5.60 -8.65 7.49
CA MET A 206 6.93 -9.21 7.68
C MET A 206 7.40 -9.08 9.14
N ALA A 207 7.16 -7.93 9.77
CA ALA A 207 7.49 -7.69 11.18
C ALA A 207 6.64 -8.55 12.13
N CYS A 208 5.41 -8.90 11.75
CA CYS A 208 4.62 -9.93 12.45
C CYS A 208 5.14 -11.37 12.22
N GLY A 209 6.21 -11.56 11.44
CA GLY A 209 6.80 -12.87 11.15
C GLY A 209 6.01 -13.70 10.12
N LEU A 210 5.13 -13.08 9.34
CA LEU A 210 4.31 -13.79 8.37
C LEU A 210 5.08 -14.11 7.09
N PRO A 211 4.94 -15.33 6.54
CA PRO A 211 5.32 -15.58 5.16
C PRO A 211 4.47 -14.69 4.23
N CYS A 212 5.14 -13.94 3.36
CA CYS A 212 4.51 -12.95 2.50
C CYS A 212 4.58 -13.35 1.02
N VAL A 213 3.44 -13.26 0.33
CA VAL A 213 3.34 -13.43 -1.13
C VAL A 213 2.85 -12.13 -1.75
N ALA A 214 3.73 -11.42 -2.45
CA ALA A 214 3.40 -10.12 -3.04
C ALA A 214 3.79 -10.04 -4.52
N THR A 215 3.11 -9.18 -5.27
CA THR A 215 3.47 -8.85 -6.65
C THR A 215 4.79 -8.08 -6.69
N ARG A 216 5.65 -8.39 -7.67
CA ARG A 216 6.91 -7.69 -7.90
C ARG A 216 6.67 -6.33 -8.58
N VAL A 217 6.22 -5.34 -7.81
CA VAL A 217 5.97 -3.97 -8.29
C VAL A 217 6.59 -2.93 -7.35
N GLY A 218 7.08 -1.82 -7.89
CA GLY A 218 7.68 -0.77 -7.07
C GLY A 218 8.81 -1.28 -6.18
N GLY A 219 8.90 -0.75 -4.97
CA GLY A 219 9.85 -1.18 -3.94
C GLY A 219 9.50 -2.51 -3.25
N THR A 220 8.47 -3.23 -3.68
CA THR A 220 8.13 -4.55 -3.09
C THR A 220 9.25 -5.57 -3.29
N ALA A 221 10.06 -5.45 -4.34
CA ALA A 221 11.18 -6.36 -4.58
C ALA A 221 12.44 -6.05 -3.73
N GLU A 222 12.42 -4.94 -3.00
CA GLU A 222 13.55 -4.44 -2.20
C GLU A 222 13.50 -4.93 -0.74
N VAL A 223 12.43 -5.67 -0.37
CA VAL A 223 12.16 -6.19 0.97
C VAL A 223 11.84 -7.68 0.96
#